data_AF-A0A418EDU5-F1
#
_entry.id   AF-A0A418EDU5-F1
#
_cell.length_a   1.000
_cell.length_b   1.000
_cell.length_c   1.000
_cell.angle_alpha   90.00
_cell.angle_beta   90.00
_cell.angle_gamma   90.00
#
_symmetry.space_group_name_H-M   'P 1'
#
loop_
_entity.id
_entity.type
_entity.pdbx_description
1 polymer ?
#
loop_
_entity_poly.entity_id
_entity_poly.type
_entity_poly.pdbx_seq_one_letter_code
_entity_poly.pdbx_strand_id
1 'polypeptide(L)'
;MSPKPPLTSTTPQWQLYLYAVIFLVLSVVLSNVIAWFKQFRQEARIAQKTTTLTQDAAVATSPTKAVIPVTILTGFLGSGKTTLLNSILSSPDHGFKIMVLENELGAVSIDHDLIANHPREGVVVMQNGCMCCSAPATATTNELERILDQLLEMQAAATDSFDYLIVETTGVADPGPILKTFLELRASRFRLDGVVALVDTSSLLKMDSQQHWPVEMHSQLVYADLIALNKMDLVDGKDIEVDKLKAHIRTINPDATVVECRHSRLPIADLLHIRTFDASRFDFDAVVESKHTKDLDTVVLSATTPLDLGAFGHWLNDVVDSHWKRGIFRMKGFVLDEDGNVWLLQCVLDTYTLAPATDQQHKTKQRALTSQVVVIGLHLDKHALETSFASVVARHQSSHKDKRV
;
A
#
# COMPACT_ATOMS: atom_id res chain seq x y z
N MET A 1 -25.83 83.88 28.81
CA MET A 1 -25.71 82.45 28.42
C MET A 1 -24.29 82.24 27.93
N SER A 2 -23.43 81.66 28.76
CA SER A 2 -22.03 81.35 28.41
C SER A 2 -21.92 79.85 28.12
N PRO A 3 -21.23 79.42 27.05
CA PRO A 3 -21.20 78.02 26.63
C PRO A 3 -20.33 77.19 27.59
N LYS A 4 -20.83 76.00 27.95
CA LYS A 4 -20.08 74.96 28.69
C LYS A 4 -18.92 74.45 27.81
N PRO A 5 -17.72 74.21 28.38
CA PRO A 5 -16.63 73.59 27.64
C PRO A 5 -16.92 72.09 27.40
N PRO A 6 -16.40 71.49 26.31
CA PRO A 6 -16.58 70.09 26.03
C PRO A 6 -15.70 69.23 26.95
N LEU A 7 -16.29 68.21 27.57
CA LEU A 7 -15.57 67.15 28.28
C LEU A 7 -14.91 66.22 27.25
N THR A 8 -13.61 66.38 27.04
CA THR A 8 -12.79 65.40 26.32
C THR A 8 -12.37 64.29 27.29
N SER A 9 -13.10 63.17 27.30
CA SER A 9 -12.64 61.94 27.95
C SER A 9 -11.59 61.29 27.06
N THR A 10 -10.33 61.70 27.19
CA THR A 10 -9.21 60.99 26.58
C THR A 10 -8.90 59.78 27.46
N THR A 11 -9.26 58.58 27.00
CA THR A 11 -8.74 57.35 27.59
C THR A 11 -7.21 57.42 27.52
N PRO A 12 -6.50 57.29 28.67
CA PRO A 12 -5.08 57.54 28.69
C PRO A 12 -4.36 56.45 27.88
N GLN A 13 -3.49 56.86 26.94
CA GLN A 13 -2.84 55.98 25.96
C GLN A 13 -2.15 54.76 26.57
N TRP A 14 -1.64 54.86 27.81
CA TRP A 14 -1.02 53.73 28.51
C TRP A 14 -1.99 52.56 28.78
N GLN A 15 -3.29 52.82 28.94
CA GLN A 15 -4.30 51.77 29.11
C GLN A 15 -4.49 50.97 27.83
N LEU A 16 -4.49 51.63 26.67
CA LEU A 16 -4.54 50.96 25.36
C LEU A 16 -3.29 50.09 25.13
N TYR A 17 -2.11 50.58 25.49
CA TYR A 17 -0.88 49.77 25.46
C TYR A 17 -0.94 48.58 26.41
N LEU A 18 -1.46 48.78 27.63
CA LEU A 18 -1.62 47.70 28.61
C LEU A 18 -2.58 46.62 28.09
N TYR A 19 -3.73 47.00 27.53
CA TYR A 19 -4.67 46.04 26.93
C TYR A 19 -4.08 45.31 25.72
N ALA A 20 -3.31 46.00 24.87
CA ALA A 20 -2.63 45.38 23.73
C ALA A 20 -1.59 44.35 24.19
N VAL A 21 -0.80 44.66 25.22
CA VAL A 21 0.18 43.72 25.80
C VAL A 21 -0.52 42.52 26.43
N ILE A 22 -1.58 42.74 27.22
CA ILE A 22 -2.37 41.66 27.84
C ILE A 22 -2.97 40.75 26.76
N PHE A 23 -3.55 41.32 25.69
CA PHE A 23 -4.12 40.55 24.59
C PHE A 23 -3.06 39.72 23.85
N LEU A 24 -1.88 40.29 23.61
CA LEU A 24 -0.78 39.58 22.94
C LEU A 24 -0.27 38.42 23.80
N VAL A 25 -0.10 38.63 25.11
CA VAL A 25 0.27 37.56 26.05
C VAL A 25 -0.78 36.47 26.09
N LEU A 26 -2.07 36.82 26.21
CA LEU A 26 -3.16 35.84 26.21
C LEU A 26 -3.24 35.05 24.91
N SER A 27 -3.00 35.69 23.76
CA SER A 27 -2.96 35.04 22.44
C SER A 27 -1.84 34.00 22.34
N VAL A 28 -0.63 34.35 22.80
CA VAL A 28 0.52 33.43 22.81
C VAL A 28 0.28 32.26 23.76
N VAL A 29 -0.25 32.52 24.96
CA VAL A 29 -0.59 31.47 25.93
C VAL A 29 -1.66 30.53 25.35
N LEU A 30 -2.72 31.06 24.74
CA LEU A 30 -3.78 30.27 24.13
C LEU A 30 -3.24 29.41 22.98
N SER A 31 -2.38 29.96 22.12
CA SER A 31 -1.73 29.23 21.04
C SER A 31 -0.89 28.06 21.57
N ASN A 32 -0.08 28.29 22.61
CA ASN A 32 0.73 27.25 23.24
C ASN A 32 -0.12 26.18 23.93
N VAL A 33 -1.24 26.54 24.56
CA VAL A 33 -2.17 25.59 25.16
C VAL A 33 -2.85 24.72 24.10
N ILE A 34 -3.24 25.31 22.96
CA ILE A 34 -3.82 24.55 21.83
C ILE A 34 -2.78 23.61 21.21
N ALA A 35 -1.55 24.08 21.02
CA ALA A 35 -0.45 23.27 20.52
C ALA A 35 -0.14 22.09 21.46
N TRP A 36 -0.08 22.35 22.77
CA TRP A 36 0.10 21.34 23.80
C TRP A 36 -1.05 20.31 23.81
N PHE A 37 -2.30 20.75 23.69
CA PHE A 37 -3.45 19.83 23.59
C PHE A 37 -3.43 18.97 22.33
N LYS A 38 -2.98 19.52 21.18
CA LYS A 38 -2.80 18.75 19.94
C LYS A 38 -1.69 17.72 20.11
N GLN A 39 -0.55 18.12 20.65
CA GLN A 39 0.58 17.23 20.90
C GLN A 39 0.22 16.12 21.88
N PHE A 40 -0.47 16.44 22.98
CA PHE A 40 -0.92 15.44 23.95
C PHE A 40 -1.92 14.44 23.35
N ARG A 41 -2.84 14.88 22.49
CA ARG A 41 -3.74 13.97 21.75
C ARG A 41 -2.99 13.09 20.75
N GLN A 42 -1.94 13.62 20.14
CA GLN A 42 -1.10 12.87 19.20
C GLN A 42 -0.25 11.83 19.94
N GLU A 43 0.41 12.19 21.03
CA GLU A 43 1.16 11.29 21.91
C GLU A 43 0.24 10.22 22.52
N ALA A 44 -0.98 10.57 22.95
CA ALA A 44 -1.96 9.60 23.43
C ALA A 44 -2.40 8.63 22.33
N ARG A 45 -2.64 9.12 21.09
CA ARG A 45 -2.95 8.26 19.92
C ARG A 45 -1.79 7.35 19.55
N ILE A 46 -0.55 7.86 19.63
CA ILE A 46 0.66 7.08 19.34
C ILE A 46 0.86 6.03 20.42
N ALA A 47 0.77 6.38 21.71
CA ALA A 47 0.88 5.43 22.81
C ALA A 47 -0.21 4.35 22.74
N GLN A 48 -1.45 4.73 22.40
CA GLN A 48 -2.52 3.75 22.13
C GLN A 48 -2.15 2.85 20.96
N LYS A 49 -1.79 3.41 19.79
CA LYS A 49 -1.38 2.64 18.61
C LYS A 49 -0.19 1.73 18.89
N THR A 50 0.84 2.19 19.61
CA THR A 50 2.02 1.39 19.97
C THR A 50 1.67 0.26 20.93
N THR A 51 0.72 0.49 21.85
CA THR A 51 0.22 -0.54 22.77
C THR A 51 -0.66 -1.56 22.03
N THR A 52 -1.50 -1.13 21.08
CA THR A 52 -2.22 -2.06 20.18
C THR A 52 -1.25 -2.82 19.29
N LEU A 53 -0.22 -2.17 18.73
CA LEU A 53 0.81 -2.81 17.91
C LEU A 53 1.61 -3.87 18.68
N THR A 54 1.88 -3.66 19.98
CA THR A 54 2.56 -4.65 20.82
C THR A 54 1.62 -5.74 21.33
N GLN A 55 0.34 -5.45 21.57
CA GLN A 55 -0.67 -6.46 21.91
C GLN A 55 -1.08 -7.32 20.71
N ASP A 56 -1.25 -6.75 19.53
CA ASP A 56 -1.63 -7.47 18.30
C ASP A 56 -0.47 -8.34 17.79
N ALA A 57 0.78 -7.88 17.93
CA ALA A 57 1.97 -8.70 17.70
C ALA A 57 2.08 -9.89 18.68
N ALA A 58 1.60 -9.72 19.92
CA ALA A 58 1.54 -10.79 20.91
C ALA A 58 0.36 -11.76 20.67
N VAL A 59 -0.78 -11.28 20.16
CA VAL A 59 -1.96 -12.11 19.83
C VAL A 59 -1.70 -13.01 18.61
N ALA A 60 -0.81 -12.60 17.70
CA ALA A 60 -0.39 -13.38 16.53
C ALA A 60 0.35 -14.71 16.84
N THR A 61 0.60 -15.03 18.12
CA THR A 61 1.22 -16.31 18.55
C THR A 61 0.27 -17.29 19.24
N SER A 62 -1.05 -17.03 19.23
CA SER A 62 -2.05 -18.01 19.69
C SER A 62 -2.59 -18.86 18.52
N PRO A 63 -2.56 -20.21 18.58
CA PRO A 63 -2.92 -21.05 17.44
C PRO A 63 -4.43 -21.29 17.41
N THR A 64 -5.22 -20.31 16.97
CA THR A 64 -6.67 -20.52 16.76
C THR A 64 -7.24 -19.59 15.67
N LYS A 65 -7.79 -20.21 14.62
CA LYS A 65 -8.45 -19.70 13.39
C LYS A 65 -7.52 -19.35 12.20
N ALA A 66 -7.66 -20.12 11.13
CA ALA A 66 -6.92 -19.95 9.87
C ALA A 66 -7.23 -18.59 9.23
N VAL A 67 -6.18 -17.84 8.90
CA VAL A 67 -6.24 -16.59 8.15
C VAL A 67 -6.32 -16.92 6.66
N ILE A 68 -7.28 -16.33 5.96
CA ILE A 68 -7.54 -16.56 4.54
C ILE A 68 -6.64 -15.64 3.71
N PRO A 69 -5.74 -16.17 2.88
CA PRO A 69 -4.95 -15.38 1.95
C PRO A 69 -5.82 -14.76 0.83
N VAL A 70 -5.46 -13.55 0.41
CA VAL A 70 -6.18 -12.78 -0.61
C VAL A 70 -5.26 -12.36 -1.75
N THR A 71 -5.56 -12.77 -2.98
CA THR A 71 -4.87 -12.27 -4.18
C THR A 71 -5.75 -11.25 -4.89
N ILE A 72 -5.19 -10.08 -5.20
CA ILE A 72 -5.87 -9.09 -6.05
C ILE A 72 -5.43 -9.31 -7.49
N LEU A 73 -6.37 -9.66 -8.37
CA LEU A 73 -6.13 -9.82 -9.80
C LEU A 73 -6.55 -8.55 -10.53
N THR A 74 -5.58 -7.90 -11.17
CA THR A 74 -5.78 -6.66 -11.93
C THR A 74 -5.18 -6.75 -13.33
N GLY A 75 -5.41 -5.74 -14.15
CA GLY A 75 -4.90 -5.64 -15.51
C GLY A 75 -5.87 -5.01 -16.48
N PHE A 76 -5.33 -4.33 -17.50
CA PHE A 76 -6.11 -3.52 -18.43
C PHE A 76 -7.16 -4.34 -19.22
N LEU A 77 -8.14 -3.67 -19.85
CA LEU A 77 -9.20 -4.38 -20.58
C LEU A 77 -8.60 -5.31 -21.65
N GLY A 78 -9.16 -6.52 -21.76
CA GLY A 78 -8.71 -7.50 -22.73
C GLY A 78 -7.39 -8.20 -22.38
N SER A 79 -6.78 -7.96 -21.21
CA SER A 79 -5.55 -8.66 -20.80
C SER A 79 -5.74 -10.16 -20.56
N GLY A 80 -6.99 -10.62 -20.43
CA GLY A 80 -7.35 -12.04 -20.27
C GLY A 80 -7.60 -12.48 -18.83
N LYS A 81 -8.00 -11.56 -17.93
CA LYS A 81 -8.30 -11.83 -16.51
C LYS A 81 -9.40 -12.88 -16.35
N THR A 82 -10.55 -12.70 -16.99
CA THR A 82 -11.67 -13.66 -17.01
C THR A 82 -11.23 -15.04 -17.51
N THR A 83 -10.38 -15.09 -18.55
CA THR A 83 -9.82 -16.35 -19.06
C THR A 83 -8.89 -17.02 -18.05
N LEU A 84 -8.06 -16.23 -17.35
CA LEU A 84 -7.19 -16.72 -16.29
C LEU A 84 -8.01 -17.30 -15.13
N LEU A 85 -9.02 -16.56 -14.66
CA LEU A 85 -9.94 -17.02 -13.61
C LEU A 85 -10.61 -18.32 -14.01
N ASN A 86 -11.24 -18.38 -15.19
CA ASN A 86 -11.86 -19.61 -15.67
C ASN A 86 -10.89 -20.79 -15.75
N SER A 87 -9.64 -20.55 -16.15
CA SER A 87 -8.61 -21.58 -16.16
C SER A 87 -8.27 -22.08 -14.76
N ILE A 88 -8.23 -21.21 -13.76
CA ILE A 88 -7.97 -21.57 -12.36
C ILE A 88 -9.15 -22.39 -11.84
N LEU A 89 -10.36 -21.86 -11.95
CA LEU A 89 -11.59 -22.45 -11.43
C LEU A 89 -11.92 -23.80 -12.10
N SER A 90 -11.47 -23.99 -13.34
CA SER A 90 -11.64 -25.24 -14.08
C SER A 90 -10.50 -26.25 -13.87
N SER A 91 -9.42 -25.88 -13.17
CA SER A 91 -8.29 -26.77 -12.95
C SER A 91 -8.55 -27.66 -11.72
N PRO A 92 -8.54 -29.00 -11.84
CA PRO A 92 -8.73 -29.89 -10.69
C PRO A 92 -7.50 -29.99 -9.78
N ASP A 93 -6.35 -29.45 -10.21
CA ASP A 93 -5.04 -29.85 -9.71
C ASP A 93 -4.48 -28.96 -8.59
N HIS A 94 -5.17 -27.88 -8.21
CA HIS A 94 -4.64 -26.95 -7.20
C HIS A 94 -5.02 -27.29 -5.74
N GLY A 95 -6.05 -28.11 -5.52
CA GLY A 95 -6.41 -28.59 -4.18
C GLY A 95 -6.89 -27.51 -3.19
N PHE A 96 -7.22 -26.30 -3.66
CA PHE A 96 -7.77 -25.20 -2.87
C PHE A 96 -9.22 -24.93 -3.24
N LYS A 97 -10.06 -24.60 -2.25
CA LYS A 97 -11.37 -23.98 -2.49
C LYS A 97 -11.19 -22.47 -2.62
N ILE A 98 -11.44 -21.91 -3.80
CA ILE A 98 -11.15 -20.51 -4.14
C ILE A 98 -12.46 -19.74 -4.28
N MET A 99 -12.68 -18.79 -3.37
CA MET A 99 -13.72 -17.77 -3.49
C MET A 99 -13.27 -16.69 -4.47
N VAL A 100 -14.13 -16.28 -5.39
CA VAL A 100 -13.86 -15.19 -6.33
C VAL A 100 -14.85 -14.05 -6.10
N LEU A 101 -14.30 -12.86 -5.87
CA LEU A 101 -15.06 -11.62 -5.77
C LEU A 101 -14.78 -10.76 -7.00
N GLU A 102 -15.78 -10.61 -7.86
CA GLU A 102 -15.71 -9.76 -9.05
C GLU A 102 -16.06 -8.32 -8.66
N ASN A 103 -15.09 -7.40 -8.72
CA ASN A 103 -15.34 -5.99 -8.49
C ASN A 103 -15.63 -5.26 -9.81
N GLU A 104 -16.91 -5.10 -10.16
CA GLU A 104 -17.35 -4.29 -11.29
C GLU A 104 -17.91 -2.91 -10.91
N LEU A 105 -17.41 -1.88 -11.59
CA LEU A 105 -18.03 -0.56 -11.68
C LEU A 105 -19.14 -0.60 -12.74
N GLY A 106 -20.39 -0.74 -12.30
CA GLY A 106 -21.58 -0.47 -13.11
C GLY A 106 -22.08 -1.62 -14.00
N ALA A 107 -23.40 -1.83 -13.92
CA ALA A 107 -24.30 -2.57 -14.81
C ALA A 107 -23.74 -3.79 -15.61
N VAL A 108 -23.99 -4.97 -15.04
CA VAL A 108 -24.09 -6.29 -15.71
C VAL A 108 -22.86 -6.73 -16.50
N SER A 109 -21.96 -7.47 -15.84
CA SER A 109 -20.91 -8.27 -16.47
C SER A 109 -21.50 -9.19 -17.56
N ILE A 110 -21.02 -9.09 -18.79
CA ILE A 110 -21.21 -10.14 -19.82
C ILE A 110 -20.41 -11.41 -19.44
N ASP A 111 -19.41 -11.26 -18.57
CA ASP A 111 -18.46 -12.29 -18.19
C ASP A 111 -19.01 -13.32 -17.18
N HIS A 112 -20.15 -13.04 -16.52
CA HIS A 112 -20.79 -13.98 -15.60
C HIS A 112 -21.17 -15.29 -16.28
N ASP A 113 -21.69 -15.25 -17.51
CA ASP A 113 -22.06 -16.46 -18.24
C ASP A 113 -20.83 -17.35 -18.53
N LEU A 114 -19.63 -16.79 -18.58
CA LEU A 114 -18.40 -17.57 -18.79
C LEU A 114 -17.94 -18.28 -17.51
N ILE A 115 -18.19 -17.70 -16.33
CA ILE A 115 -17.73 -18.24 -15.04
C ILE A 115 -18.82 -19.09 -14.36
N ALA A 116 -20.09 -18.67 -14.43
CA ALA A 116 -21.23 -19.34 -13.82
C ALA A 116 -21.58 -20.70 -14.45
N ASN A 117 -21.15 -20.95 -15.69
CA ASN A 117 -21.37 -22.23 -16.38
C ASN A 117 -20.50 -23.39 -15.86
N HIS A 118 -19.66 -23.15 -14.84
CA HIS A 118 -18.86 -24.19 -14.18
C HIS A 118 -19.04 -24.19 -12.65
N PRO A 119 -20.22 -24.58 -12.13
CA PRO A 119 -20.39 -24.80 -10.70
C PRO A 119 -19.58 -26.04 -10.29
N ARG A 120 -18.37 -25.83 -9.74
CA ARG A 120 -17.58 -26.86 -9.06
C ARG A 120 -17.53 -26.55 -7.57
N GLU A 121 -17.34 -27.60 -6.76
CA GLU A 121 -17.14 -27.45 -5.32
C GLU A 121 -15.98 -26.49 -5.03
N GLY A 122 -16.23 -25.47 -4.21
CA GLY A 122 -15.20 -24.53 -3.76
C GLY A 122 -15.05 -23.26 -4.59
N VAL A 123 -15.91 -23.02 -5.59
CA VAL A 123 -15.97 -21.76 -6.34
C VAL A 123 -17.31 -21.09 -6.09
N VAL A 124 -17.28 -19.95 -5.40
CA VAL A 124 -18.45 -19.10 -5.20
C VAL A 124 -18.11 -17.74 -5.81
N VAL A 125 -18.96 -17.29 -6.71
CA VAL A 125 -18.83 -16.01 -7.41
C VAL A 125 -19.91 -15.08 -6.87
N MET A 126 -19.49 -13.95 -6.30
CA MET A 126 -20.42 -12.94 -5.78
C MET A 126 -20.34 -11.67 -6.63
N GLN A 127 -21.48 -11.22 -7.13
CA GLN A 127 -21.66 -9.91 -7.77
C GLN A 127 -22.16 -8.91 -6.74
N ASN A 128 -21.36 -7.91 -6.41
CA ASN A 128 -21.81 -6.75 -5.64
C ASN A 128 -21.40 -5.49 -6.40
N GLY A 129 -22.39 -4.76 -6.92
CA GLY A 129 -22.15 -3.58 -7.74
C GLY A 129 -21.43 -2.46 -7.00
N CYS A 130 -20.48 -1.82 -7.69
CA CYS A 130 -19.79 -0.58 -7.30
C CYS A 130 -19.09 -0.61 -5.92
N MET A 131 -18.11 -1.50 -5.70
CA MET A 131 -17.24 -1.42 -4.51
C MET A 131 -16.22 -0.27 -4.58
N CYS A 132 -16.01 0.34 -5.75
CA CYS A 132 -15.07 1.46 -5.94
C CYS A 132 -15.74 2.84 -5.83
N CYS A 133 -17.06 2.89 -5.61
CA CYS A 133 -17.77 4.14 -5.41
C CYS A 133 -17.76 4.50 -3.91
N SER A 134 -16.88 5.41 -3.50
CA SER A 134 -17.16 6.24 -2.34
C SER A 134 -18.39 7.09 -2.66
N ALA A 135 -19.59 6.58 -2.39
CA ALA A 135 -20.78 7.41 -2.39
C ALA A 135 -20.57 8.55 -1.39
N PRO A 136 -20.75 9.83 -1.76
CA PRO A 136 -20.60 10.91 -0.81
C PRO A 136 -21.68 10.81 0.26
N ALA A 137 -21.25 10.85 1.52
CA ALA A 137 -22.04 11.30 2.67
C ALA A 137 -23.33 10.51 2.97
N THR A 138 -23.19 9.25 3.39
CA THR A 138 -23.83 8.70 4.62
C THR A 138 -23.44 7.22 4.76
N ALA A 139 -23.09 6.81 5.98
CA ALA A 139 -22.65 5.48 6.42
C ALA A 139 -21.13 5.23 6.36
N THR A 140 -20.64 4.79 7.50
CA THR A 140 -19.25 4.75 7.99
C THR A 140 -18.56 3.40 7.76
N THR A 141 -18.85 2.71 6.65
CA THR A 141 -18.30 1.38 6.35
C THR A 141 -18.11 1.24 4.85
N ASN A 142 -16.92 0.80 4.42
CA ASN A 142 -16.63 0.57 3.01
C ASN A 142 -17.43 -0.67 2.52
N GLU A 143 -18.02 -0.62 1.32
CA GLU A 143 -18.82 -1.74 0.78
C GLU A 143 -18.01 -3.05 0.70
N LEU A 144 -16.71 -2.94 0.42
CA LEU A 144 -15.80 -4.08 0.46
C LEU A 144 -15.71 -4.69 1.87
N GLU A 145 -15.63 -3.88 2.93
CA GLU A 145 -15.59 -4.39 4.32
C GLU A 145 -16.87 -5.17 4.65
N ARG A 146 -18.04 -4.65 4.24
CA ARG A 146 -19.32 -5.32 4.44
C ARG A 146 -19.37 -6.70 3.76
N ILE A 147 -18.82 -6.81 2.56
CA ILE A 147 -18.75 -8.07 1.81
C ILE A 147 -17.78 -9.04 2.48
N LEU A 148 -16.63 -8.55 2.93
CA LEU A 148 -15.66 -9.36 3.66
C LEU A 148 -16.28 -9.91 4.96
N ASP A 149 -17.04 -9.11 5.70
CA ASP A 149 -17.78 -9.57 6.89
C ASP A 149 -18.78 -10.68 6.55
N GLN A 150 -19.55 -10.51 5.46
CA GLN A 150 -20.48 -11.54 4.99
C GLN A 150 -19.77 -12.85 4.60
N LEU A 151 -18.60 -12.76 3.96
CA LEU A 151 -17.78 -13.94 3.65
C LEU A 151 -17.27 -14.64 4.92
N LEU A 152 -16.95 -13.89 5.98
CA LEU A 152 -16.55 -14.46 7.26
C LEU A 152 -17.71 -15.13 7.99
N GLU A 153 -18.93 -14.61 7.85
CA GLU A 153 -20.15 -15.24 8.36
C GLU A 153 -20.41 -16.57 7.65
N MET A 154 -20.31 -16.60 6.31
CA MET A 154 -20.40 -17.84 5.52
C MET A 154 -19.33 -18.86 5.91
N GLN A 155 -18.09 -18.41 6.08
CA GLN A 155 -16.98 -19.26 6.55
C GLN A 155 -17.25 -19.82 7.95
N ALA A 156 -17.84 -19.02 8.84
CA ALA A 156 -18.16 -19.44 10.20
C ALA A 156 -19.34 -20.42 10.26
N ALA A 157 -20.31 -20.28 9.35
CA ALA A 157 -21.45 -21.18 9.21
C ALA A 157 -21.08 -22.52 8.54
N ALA A 158 -19.88 -22.63 7.97
CA ALA A 158 -19.39 -23.79 7.22
C ALA A 158 -20.32 -24.25 6.07
N THR A 159 -21.20 -23.36 5.60
CA THR A 159 -22.12 -23.64 4.48
C THR A 159 -21.37 -23.71 3.16
N ASP A 160 -20.41 -22.79 2.95
CA ASP A 160 -19.55 -22.71 1.76
C ASP A 160 -18.14 -22.25 2.15
N SER A 161 -17.43 -23.10 2.90
CA SER A 161 -16.06 -22.80 3.36
C SER A 161 -15.07 -22.73 2.20
N PHE A 162 -14.16 -21.77 2.23
CA PHE A 162 -13.10 -21.59 1.24
C PHE A 162 -11.72 -21.41 1.90
N ASP A 163 -10.66 -21.71 1.15
CA ASP A 163 -9.27 -21.66 1.59
C ASP A 163 -8.56 -20.40 1.09
N TYR A 164 -9.07 -19.77 0.03
CA TYR A 164 -8.43 -18.66 -0.67
C TYR A 164 -9.46 -17.67 -1.21
N LEU A 165 -9.15 -16.38 -1.19
CA LEU A 165 -9.95 -15.34 -1.84
C LEU A 165 -9.18 -14.71 -3.01
N ILE A 166 -9.81 -14.62 -4.17
CA ILE A 166 -9.33 -13.79 -5.28
C ILE A 166 -10.29 -12.62 -5.46
N VAL A 167 -9.76 -11.40 -5.49
CA VAL A 167 -10.52 -10.20 -5.79
C VAL A 167 -10.12 -9.72 -7.18
N GLU A 168 -11.02 -9.84 -8.16
CA GLU A 168 -10.81 -9.28 -9.49
C GLU A 168 -11.19 -7.80 -9.49
N THR A 169 -10.34 -6.94 -10.05
CA THR A 169 -10.66 -5.54 -10.32
C THR A 169 -11.09 -5.36 -11.79
N THR A 170 -11.97 -4.40 -12.08
CA THR A 170 -12.25 -4.05 -13.49
C THR A 170 -10.99 -3.70 -14.28
N GLY A 171 -11.08 -3.81 -15.61
CA GLY A 171 -9.95 -3.49 -16.49
C GLY A 171 -9.46 -2.04 -16.40
N VAL A 172 -10.27 -1.12 -15.87
CA VAL A 172 -9.92 0.31 -15.70
C VAL A 172 -9.83 0.73 -14.23
N ALA A 173 -9.97 -0.21 -13.30
CA ALA A 173 -9.88 0.11 -11.88
C ALA A 173 -8.43 0.36 -11.47
N ASP A 174 -8.25 1.38 -10.63
CA ASP A 174 -7.08 1.54 -9.79
C ASP A 174 -7.17 0.55 -8.62
N PRO A 175 -6.19 -0.37 -8.46
CA PRO A 175 -6.21 -1.33 -7.36
C PRO A 175 -5.87 -0.71 -5.99
N GLY A 176 -5.29 0.51 -5.95
CA GLY A 176 -4.85 1.18 -4.73
C GLY A 176 -5.88 1.25 -3.59
N PRO A 177 -7.13 1.71 -3.83
CA PRO A 177 -8.17 1.73 -2.80
C PRO A 177 -8.51 0.37 -2.20
N ILE A 178 -8.50 -0.71 -3.00
CA ILE A 178 -8.79 -2.07 -2.53
C ILE A 178 -7.63 -2.57 -1.66
N LEU A 179 -6.39 -2.37 -2.11
CA LEU A 179 -5.20 -2.71 -1.33
C LEU A 179 -5.19 -1.98 0.02
N LYS A 180 -5.53 -0.68 0.02
CA LYS A 180 -5.62 0.13 1.24
C LYS A 180 -6.57 -0.51 2.25
N THR A 181 -7.77 -0.91 1.81
CA THR A 181 -8.74 -1.59 2.70
C THR A 181 -8.15 -2.84 3.34
N PHE A 182 -7.48 -3.70 2.58
CA PHE A 182 -6.83 -4.89 3.17
C PHE A 182 -5.68 -4.55 4.13
N LEU A 183 -4.96 -3.45 3.92
CA LEU A 183 -3.93 -2.96 4.87
C LEU A 183 -4.51 -2.29 6.12
N GLU A 184 -5.72 -1.73 6.05
CA GLU A 184 -6.44 -1.15 7.19
C GLU A 184 -7.05 -2.23 8.08
N LEU A 185 -7.53 -3.32 7.47
CA LEU A 185 -8.12 -4.49 8.12
C LEU A 185 -7.12 -5.39 8.86
N ARG A 186 -6.04 -4.84 9.45
CA ARG A 186 -4.87 -5.56 10.03
C ARG A 186 -5.16 -6.71 11.00
N ALA A 187 -6.37 -6.78 11.55
CA ALA A 187 -6.83 -7.82 12.48
C ALA A 187 -7.98 -8.69 11.92
N SER A 188 -8.28 -8.57 10.62
CA SER A 188 -9.27 -9.40 9.94
C SER A 188 -8.73 -10.81 9.69
N ARG A 189 -9.63 -11.76 9.44
CA ARG A 189 -9.21 -13.10 9.00
C ARG A 189 -8.80 -13.14 7.53
N PHE A 190 -8.60 -11.99 6.88
CA PHE A 190 -8.05 -11.89 5.55
C PHE A 190 -6.64 -11.32 5.61
N ARG A 191 -5.71 -11.94 4.89
CA ARG A 191 -4.36 -11.44 4.71
C ARG A 191 -4.09 -11.25 3.24
N LEU A 192 -3.75 -10.04 2.82
CA LEU A 192 -3.29 -9.80 1.47
C LEU A 192 -2.06 -10.68 1.18
N ASP A 193 -2.18 -11.53 0.17
CA ASP A 193 -1.11 -12.41 -0.27
C ASP A 193 -0.29 -11.77 -1.39
N GLY A 194 -0.94 -11.02 -2.29
CA GLY A 194 -0.27 -10.17 -3.25
C GLY A 194 -1.17 -9.65 -4.35
N VAL A 195 -0.57 -8.88 -5.27
CA VAL A 195 -1.24 -8.31 -6.44
C VAL A 195 -0.66 -8.89 -7.72
N VAL A 196 -1.53 -9.42 -8.57
CA VAL A 196 -1.17 -9.93 -9.90
C VAL A 196 -1.71 -8.98 -10.95
N ALA A 197 -0.83 -8.40 -11.76
CA ALA A 197 -1.22 -7.64 -12.94
C ALA A 197 -1.04 -8.50 -14.20
N LEU A 198 -2.14 -8.82 -14.87
CA LEU A 198 -2.13 -9.49 -16.17
C LEU A 198 -2.08 -8.43 -17.28
N VAL A 199 -1.13 -8.57 -18.20
CA VAL A 199 -0.81 -7.56 -19.21
C VAL A 199 -0.94 -8.18 -20.61
N ASP A 200 -1.67 -7.51 -21.51
CA ASP A 200 -1.62 -7.86 -22.95
C ASP A 200 -0.32 -7.33 -23.56
N THR A 201 0.67 -8.22 -23.74
CA THR A 201 1.98 -7.83 -24.28
C THR A 201 1.89 -7.27 -25.69
N SER A 202 1.01 -7.83 -26.52
CA SER A 202 0.84 -7.40 -27.91
C SER A 202 0.28 -5.98 -28.02
N SER A 203 -0.63 -5.62 -27.12
CA SER A 203 -1.20 -4.28 -27.02
C SER A 203 -0.19 -3.31 -26.40
N LEU A 204 0.48 -3.73 -25.33
CA LEU A 204 1.42 -2.88 -24.61
C LEU A 204 2.63 -2.49 -25.46
N LEU A 205 3.18 -3.41 -26.26
CA LEU A 205 4.26 -3.09 -27.20
C LEU A 205 3.87 -1.98 -28.21
N LYS A 206 2.61 -1.97 -28.67
CA LYS A 206 2.12 -0.91 -29.57
C LYS A 206 2.06 0.43 -28.85
N MET A 207 1.55 0.45 -27.63
CA MET A 207 1.43 1.65 -26.80
C MET A 207 2.80 2.19 -26.37
N ASP A 208 3.74 1.31 -26.08
CA ASP A 208 5.13 1.64 -25.73
C ASP A 208 5.85 2.35 -26.88
N SER A 209 5.64 1.88 -28.12
CA SER A 209 6.17 2.57 -29.32
C SER A 209 5.62 3.99 -29.49
N GLN A 210 4.42 4.25 -28.97
CA GLN A 210 3.74 5.55 -29.00
C GLN A 210 4.05 6.42 -27.78
N GLN A 211 4.84 5.91 -26.82
CA GLN A 211 5.15 6.55 -25.53
C GLN A 211 3.93 7.04 -24.76
N HIS A 212 2.82 6.30 -24.87
CA HIS A 212 1.57 6.69 -24.24
C HIS A 212 0.88 5.47 -23.62
N TRP A 213 0.93 5.38 -22.30
CA TRP A 213 0.25 4.34 -21.53
C TRP A 213 -0.88 4.99 -20.72
N PRO A 214 -2.06 4.36 -20.64
CA PRO A 214 -3.14 4.84 -19.77
C PRO A 214 -2.69 4.91 -18.31
N VAL A 215 -3.19 5.90 -17.57
CA VAL A 215 -2.85 6.11 -16.16
C VAL A 215 -3.24 4.88 -15.32
N GLU A 216 -4.36 4.25 -15.66
CA GLU A 216 -4.85 3.03 -15.00
C GLU A 216 -3.84 1.89 -15.14
N MET A 217 -3.22 1.74 -16.32
CA MET A 217 -2.22 0.70 -16.56
C MET A 217 -0.94 0.96 -15.75
N HIS A 218 -0.53 2.23 -15.64
CA HIS A 218 0.57 2.59 -14.74
C HIS A 218 0.27 2.18 -13.29
N SER A 219 -0.91 2.56 -12.77
CA SER A 219 -1.31 2.17 -11.41
C SER A 219 -1.30 0.65 -11.23
N GLN A 220 -1.87 -0.10 -12.16
CA GLN A 220 -1.89 -1.56 -12.12
C GLN A 220 -0.48 -2.17 -12.03
N LEU A 221 0.48 -1.65 -12.80
CA LEU A 221 1.88 -2.10 -12.76
C LEU A 221 2.59 -1.69 -11.46
N VAL A 222 2.34 -0.49 -10.94
CA VAL A 222 2.95 0.01 -9.69
C VAL A 222 2.53 -0.84 -8.49
N TYR A 223 1.26 -1.24 -8.43
CA TYR A 223 0.75 -2.05 -7.33
C TYR A 223 1.05 -3.54 -7.46
N ALA A 224 1.48 -4.02 -8.63
CA ALA A 224 1.76 -5.43 -8.86
C ALA A 224 2.93 -5.96 -8.03
N ASP A 225 2.79 -7.18 -7.53
CA ASP A 225 3.88 -8.01 -7.01
C ASP A 225 4.36 -9.01 -8.05
N LEU A 226 3.44 -9.45 -8.90
CA LEU A 226 3.70 -10.25 -10.09
C LEU A 226 3.05 -9.59 -11.30
N ILE A 227 3.84 -9.39 -12.35
CA ILE A 227 3.38 -8.89 -13.64
C ILE A 227 3.48 -10.05 -14.63
N ALA A 228 2.33 -10.52 -15.10
CA ALA A 228 2.24 -11.58 -16.08
C ALA A 228 2.02 -11.00 -17.48
N LEU A 229 3.08 -11.07 -18.30
CA LEU A 229 3.05 -10.72 -19.71
C LEU A 229 2.31 -11.80 -20.49
N ASN A 230 1.02 -11.58 -20.74
CA ASN A 230 0.14 -12.50 -21.45
C ASN A 230 0.17 -12.26 -22.96
N LYS A 231 -0.41 -13.21 -23.70
CA LYS A 231 -0.52 -13.22 -25.16
C LYS A 231 0.85 -13.20 -25.84
N MET A 232 1.83 -13.86 -25.23
CA MET A 232 3.17 -14.01 -25.81
C MET A 232 3.14 -14.70 -27.18
N ASP A 233 2.11 -15.50 -27.45
CA ASP A 233 1.84 -16.10 -28.76
C ASP A 233 1.59 -15.09 -29.89
N LEU A 234 1.20 -13.84 -29.57
CA LEU A 234 0.97 -12.80 -30.56
C LEU A 234 2.21 -11.94 -30.86
N VAL A 235 3.31 -12.19 -30.15
CA VAL A 235 4.56 -11.42 -30.26
C VAL A 235 5.77 -12.31 -30.55
N ASP A 236 5.53 -13.52 -31.06
CA ASP A 236 6.58 -14.43 -31.50
C ASP A 236 7.50 -13.74 -32.52
N GLY A 237 8.81 -13.80 -32.26
CA GLY A 237 9.84 -13.15 -33.09
C GLY A 237 10.10 -11.67 -32.76
N LYS A 238 9.58 -11.14 -31.66
CA LYS A 238 9.82 -9.76 -31.17
C LYS A 238 10.58 -9.73 -29.84
N ASP A 239 11.53 -10.63 -29.66
CA ASP A 239 12.23 -10.82 -28.38
C ASP A 239 12.93 -9.53 -27.90
N ILE A 240 13.51 -8.77 -28.84
CA ILE A 240 14.21 -7.51 -28.54
C ILE A 240 13.23 -6.46 -27.99
N GLU A 241 12.04 -6.34 -28.59
CA GLU A 241 11.01 -5.41 -28.14
C GLU A 241 10.40 -5.83 -26.81
N VAL A 242 10.21 -7.13 -26.60
CA VAL A 242 9.76 -7.69 -25.31
C VAL A 242 10.79 -7.39 -24.21
N ASP A 243 12.08 -7.55 -24.47
CA ASP A 243 13.12 -7.26 -23.49
C ASP A 243 13.22 -5.76 -23.16
N LYS A 244 13.03 -4.89 -24.15
CA LYS A 244 12.88 -3.43 -23.92
C LYS A 244 11.66 -3.12 -23.06
N LEU A 245 10.52 -3.76 -23.34
CA LEU A 245 9.32 -3.59 -22.55
C LEU A 245 9.52 -4.04 -21.10
N LYS A 246 10.13 -5.20 -20.87
CA LYS A 246 10.49 -5.66 -19.51
C LYS A 246 11.42 -4.67 -18.81
N ALA A 247 12.39 -4.11 -19.52
CA ALA A 247 13.28 -3.08 -18.98
C ALA A 247 12.50 -1.82 -18.57
N HIS A 248 11.53 -1.39 -19.38
CA HIS A 248 10.66 -0.25 -19.07
C HIS A 248 9.73 -0.56 -17.88
N ILE A 249 9.13 -1.76 -17.80
CA ILE A 249 8.33 -2.18 -16.64
C ILE A 249 9.17 -2.14 -15.36
N ARG A 250 10.43 -2.60 -15.41
CA ARG A 250 11.34 -2.54 -14.25
C ARG A 250 11.71 -1.11 -13.83
N THR A 251 11.58 -0.11 -14.71
CA THR A 251 11.75 1.29 -14.29
C THR A 251 10.52 1.84 -13.56
N ILE A 252 9.35 1.24 -13.78
CA ILE A 252 8.08 1.61 -13.14
C ILE A 252 7.94 0.88 -11.80
N ASN A 253 8.22 -0.42 -11.79
CA ASN A 253 8.12 -1.26 -10.61
C ASN A 253 9.32 -2.23 -10.57
N PRO A 254 10.39 -1.87 -9.85
CA PRO A 254 11.59 -2.70 -9.75
C PRO A 254 11.38 -3.95 -8.88
N ASP A 255 10.40 -3.93 -7.98
CA ASP A 255 10.14 -5.01 -7.02
C ASP A 255 9.27 -6.14 -7.61
N ALA A 256 8.60 -5.88 -8.74
CA ALA A 256 7.70 -6.84 -9.34
C ALA A 256 8.44 -8.00 -10.02
N THR A 257 8.00 -9.22 -9.75
CA THR A 257 8.40 -10.38 -10.54
C THR A 257 7.69 -10.36 -11.88
N VAL A 258 8.44 -10.37 -12.98
CA VAL A 258 7.89 -10.37 -14.33
C VAL A 258 7.97 -11.77 -14.92
N VAL A 259 6.82 -12.35 -15.28
CA VAL A 259 6.70 -13.67 -15.89
C VAL A 259 6.01 -13.58 -17.23
N GLU A 260 6.25 -14.56 -18.10
CA GLU A 260 5.63 -14.66 -19.41
C GLU A 260 4.54 -15.74 -19.40
N CYS A 261 3.41 -15.48 -20.05
CA CYS A 261 2.36 -16.46 -20.23
C CYS A 261 1.69 -16.38 -21.61
N ARG A 262 1.13 -17.53 -22.02
CA ARG A 262 0.35 -17.68 -23.25
C ARG A 262 -1.06 -18.10 -22.89
N HIS A 263 -2.06 -17.57 -23.59
CA HIS A 263 -3.48 -17.90 -23.39
C HIS A 263 -3.95 -17.85 -21.92
N SER A 264 -3.47 -16.88 -21.14
CA SER A 264 -3.77 -16.74 -19.71
C SER A 264 -3.43 -17.99 -18.88
N ARG A 265 -2.41 -18.76 -19.27
CA ARG A 265 -1.94 -19.91 -18.51
C ARG A 265 -0.75 -19.52 -17.64
N LEU A 266 -0.99 -19.41 -16.35
CA LEU A 266 0.03 -19.22 -15.32
C LEU A 266 -0.02 -20.40 -14.36
N PRO A 267 1.14 -20.87 -13.85
CA PRO A 267 1.16 -21.79 -12.73
C PRO A 267 0.33 -21.21 -11.57
N ILE A 268 -0.57 -22.01 -11.00
CA ILE A 268 -1.44 -21.54 -9.91
C ILE A 268 -0.61 -21.12 -8.68
N ALA A 269 0.55 -21.77 -8.46
CA ALA A 269 1.50 -21.39 -7.42
C ALA A 269 2.14 -20.00 -7.62
N ASP A 270 2.05 -19.41 -8.81
CA ASP A 270 2.49 -18.03 -9.05
C ASP A 270 1.39 -17.02 -8.72
N LEU A 271 0.13 -17.47 -8.64
CA LEU A 271 -1.05 -16.65 -8.33
C LEU A 271 -1.48 -16.78 -6.87
N LEU A 272 -1.23 -17.94 -6.28
CA LEU A 272 -1.49 -18.27 -4.89
C LEU A 272 -0.16 -18.36 -4.16
N HIS A 273 -0.07 -17.86 -2.93
CA HIS A 273 1.15 -17.81 -2.13
C HIS A 273 2.26 -16.93 -2.73
N ILE A 274 1.86 -15.80 -3.29
CA ILE A 274 2.75 -14.69 -3.66
C ILE A 274 3.52 -14.23 -2.42
N ARG A 275 2.94 -14.34 -1.21
CA ARG A 275 3.62 -14.04 0.06
C ARG A 275 4.29 -12.66 0.06
N THR A 276 3.55 -11.63 -0.34
CA THR A 276 4.02 -10.24 -0.39
C THR A 276 4.58 -9.72 0.94
N PHE A 277 4.19 -10.33 2.08
CA PHE A 277 4.69 -10.03 3.42
C PHE A 277 5.83 -10.94 3.90
N ASP A 278 6.52 -11.64 3.00
CA ASP A 278 7.62 -12.53 3.33
C ASP A 278 8.97 -11.88 2.99
N ALA A 279 9.85 -11.80 4.00
CA ALA A 279 11.18 -11.21 3.89
C ALA A 279 12.07 -11.93 2.87
N SER A 280 11.81 -13.22 2.63
CA SER A 280 12.57 -14.05 1.70
C SER A 280 12.45 -13.59 0.24
N ARG A 281 11.46 -12.75 -0.09
CA ARG A 281 11.25 -12.21 -1.43
C ARG A 281 12.05 -10.97 -1.75
N PHE A 282 12.62 -10.30 -0.75
CA PHE A 282 13.46 -9.14 -1.01
C PHE A 282 14.81 -9.62 -1.54
N ASP A 283 15.14 -9.22 -2.76
CA ASP A 283 16.49 -9.37 -3.27
C ASP A 283 17.38 -8.30 -2.64
N PHE A 284 18.00 -8.64 -1.51
CA PHE A 284 18.90 -7.77 -0.76
C PHE A 284 20.11 -7.31 -1.57
N ASP A 285 20.43 -7.98 -2.69
CA ASP A 285 21.58 -7.69 -3.55
C ASP A 285 21.18 -6.86 -4.80
N ALA A 286 19.87 -6.67 -5.06
CA ALA A 286 19.41 -5.85 -6.18
C ALA A 286 19.67 -4.36 -5.91
N VAL A 287 20.76 -3.84 -6.48
CA VAL A 287 21.00 -2.40 -6.60
C VAL A 287 19.97 -1.85 -7.60
N VAL A 288 18.82 -1.45 -7.08
CA VAL A 288 17.83 -0.73 -7.85
C VAL A 288 18.29 0.73 -7.91
N GLU A 289 18.79 1.16 -9.07
CA GLU A 289 19.02 2.59 -9.31
C GLU A 289 17.67 3.32 -9.38
N SER A 290 17.53 4.43 -8.64
CA SER A 290 16.38 5.32 -8.76
C SER A 290 16.23 5.83 -10.20
N LYS A 291 15.07 5.61 -10.82
CA LYS A 291 14.77 5.99 -12.20
C LYS A 291 13.50 6.83 -12.28
N HIS A 292 13.52 7.78 -13.22
CA HIS A 292 12.42 8.69 -13.50
C HIS A 292 11.77 8.31 -14.83
N THR A 293 10.46 8.09 -14.82
CA THR A 293 9.63 8.07 -16.03
C THR A 293 8.82 9.37 -16.11
N LYS A 294 8.29 9.74 -17.29
CA LYS A 294 7.71 11.08 -17.55
C LYS A 294 6.70 11.56 -16.50
N ASP A 295 5.95 10.65 -15.89
CA ASP A 295 4.91 10.99 -14.92
C ASP A 295 5.07 10.29 -13.55
N LEU A 296 5.86 9.20 -13.48
CA LEU A 296 6.06 8.39 -12.27
C LEU A 296 7.53 8.36 -11.86
N ASP A 297 7.78 8.66 -10.59
CA ASP A 297 9.07 8.66 -9.92
C ASP A 297 9.23 7.41 -9.05
N THR A 298 10.36 6.74 -9.20
CA THR A 298 10.79 5.66 -8.31
C THR A 298 12.06 6.08 -7.58
N VAL A 299 11.97 6.20 -6.25
CA VAL A 299 13.06 6.61 -5.37
C VAL A 299 13.44 5.45 -4.47
N VAL A 300 14.70 5.03 -4.54
CA VAL A 300 15.25 3.99 -3.67
C VAL A 300 16.07 4.66 -2.57
N LEU A 301 15.66 4.45 -1.34
CA LEU A 301 16.32 4.92 -0.13
C LEU A 301 17.09 3.74 0.49
N SER A 302 18.32 3.98 0.93
CA SER A 302 19.14 2.92 1.52
C SER A 302 19.96 3.41 2.70
N ALA A 303 20.11 2.56 3.71
CA ALA A 303 20.93 2.83 4.89
C ALA A 303 21.72 1.59 5.28
N THR A 304 23.04 1.75 5.43
CA THR A 304 23.95 0.68 5.85
C THR A 304 24.03 0.52 7.36
N THR A 305 23.49 1.49 8.12
CA THR A 305 23.43 1.43 9.58
C THR A 305 22.03 1.01 10.03
N PRO A 306 21.93 0.33 11.19
CA PRO A 306 20.66 0.15 11.88
C PRO A 306 19.90 1.47 12.06
N LEU A 307 18.57 1.40 12.02
CA LEU A 307 17.67 2.54 12.22
C LEU A 307 16.94 2.41 13.55
N ASP A 308 16.72 3.55 14.21
CA ASP A 308 15.74 3.68 15.28
C ASP A 308 14.34 3.57 14.67
N LEU A 309 13.60 2.50 14.99
CA LEU A 309 12.26 2.25 14.46
C LEU A 309 11.24 3.32 14.87
N GLY A 310 11.40 3.94 16.05
CA GLY A 310 10.55 5.03 16.49
C GLY A 310 10.78 6.26 15.61
N ALA A 311 12.05 6.63 15.40
CA ALA A 311 12.41 7.73 14.51
C ALA A 311 11.99 7.48 13.06
N PHE A 312 12.17 6.25 12.58
CA PHE A 312 11.73 5.83 11.25
C PHE A 312 10.21 5.86 11.12
N GLY A 313 9.47 5.40 12.13
CA GLY A 313 8.01 5.47 12.16
C GLY A 313 7.49 6.90 12.18
N HIS A 314 8.14 7.82 12.91
CA HIS A 314 7.84 9.25 12.85
C HIS A 314 8.09 9.83 11.46
N TRP A 315 9.24 9.53 10.86
CA TRP A 315 9.53 9.95 9.49
C TRP A 315 8.55 9.37 8.48
N LEU A 316 8.12 8.11 8.60
CA LEU A 316 7.09 7.52 7.74
C LEU A 316 5.76 8.24 7.87
N ASN A 317 5.33 8.56 9.10
CA ASN A 317 4.12 9.36 9.30
C ASN A 317 4.26 10.74 8.68
N ASP A 318 5.40 11.41 8.89
CA ASP A 318 5.67 12.72 8.30
C ASP A 318 5.66 12.61 6.78
N VAL A 319 6.33 11.64 6.17
CA VAL A 319 6.29 11.42 4.71
C VAL A 319 4.87 11.17 4.26
N VAL A 320 4.13 10.25 4.85
CA VAL A 320 2.74 9.98 4.42
C VAL A 320 1.82 11.20 4.60
N ASP A 321 1.98 11.97 5.68
CA ASP A 321 1.14 13.13 6.00
C ASP A 321 1.54 14.41 5.22
N SER A 322 2.84 14.64 5.02
CA SER A 322 3.40 15.86 4.39
C SER A 322 3.63 15.72 2.89
N HIS A 323 3.91 14.50 2.45
CA HIS A 323 4.03 14.04 1.08
C HIS A 323 2.78 13.15 0.86
N TRP A 324 1.61 13.55 0.36
CA TRP A 324 1.13 14.59 -0.56
C TRP A 324 -0.34 14.09 -0.88
N LYS A 325 -1.25 14.86 -1.50
CA LYS A 325 -2.71 14.53 -1.56
C LYS A 325 -3.19 13.63 -2.77
N ARG A 326 -2.90 12.30 -2.86
CA ARG A 326 -2.93 11.26 -4.04
C ARG A 326 -1.77 11.00 -5.13
N GLY A 327 -0.74 10.12 -4.98
CA GLY A 327 0.59 10.32 -5.63
C GLY A 327 1.77 9.44 -5.20
N ILE A 328 2.23 9.29 -3.95
CA ILE A 328 2.79 8.04 -3.41
C ILE A 328 1.67 7.06 -3.61
N PHE A 329 1.98 6.09 -4.45
CA PHE A 329 1.13 4.95 -4.67
C PHE A 329 1.57 3.85 -3.74
N ARG A 330 2.88 3.62 -3.63
CA ARG A 330 3.42 2.50 -2.86
C ARG A 330 4.77 2.82 -2.24
N MET A 331 4.99 2.28 -1.05
CA MET A 331 6.35 2.10 -0.52
C MET A 331 6.54 0.66 -0.11
N LYS A 332 7.68 0.08 -0.46
CA LYS A 332 8.04 -1.27 -0.03
C LYS A 332 9.48 -1.29 0.43
N GLY A 333 9.78 -2.14 1.38
CA GLY A 333 11.16 -2.28 1.80
C GLY A 333 11.32 -3.06 3.09
N PHE A 334 12.55 -3.06 3.55
CA PHE A 334 12.91 -3.62 4.83
C PHE A 334 13.87 -2.69 5.57
N VAL A 335 13.75 -2.70 6.89
CA VAL A 335 14.52 -1.86 7.80
C VAL A 335 15.14 -2.75 8.87
N LEU A 336 16.40 -2.49 9.15
CA LEU A 336 17.13 -3.14 10.23
C LEU A 336 17.06 -2.26 11.47
N ASP A 337 16.66 -2.84 12.59
CA ASP A 337 16.70 -2.16 13.88
C ASP A 337 18.05 -2.36 14.59
N GLU A 338 18.23 -1.64 15.70
CA GLU A 338 19.44 -1.69 16.54
C GLU A 338 19.75 -3.09 17.07
N ASP A 339 18.72 -3.93 17.24
CA ASP A 339 18.83 -5.31 17.74
C ASP A 339 19.15 -6.30 16.59
N GLY A 340 19.24 -5.83 15.35
CA GLY A 340 19.51 -6.63 14.17
C GLY A 340 18.28 -7.39 13.64
N ASN A 341 17.07 -7.04 14.09
CA ASN A 341 15.85 -7.58 13.53
C ASN A 341 15.50 -6.89 12.21
N VAL A 342 14.93 -7.66 11.30
CA VAL A 342 14.44 -7.17 10.01
C VAL A 342 12.94 -6.85 10.13
N TRP A 343 12.58 -5.64 9.73
CA TRP A 343 11.20 -5.14 9.70
C TRP A 343 10.78 -4.87 8.27
N LEU A 344 9.64 -5.40 7.87
CA LEU A 344 9.08 -5.24 6.54
C LEU A 344 8.12 -4.07 6.50
N LEU A 345 8.36 -3.13 5.59
CA LEU A 345 7.51 -2.01 5.29
C LEU A 345 6.66 -2.32 4.06
N GLN A 346 5.36 -2.15 4.20
CA GLN A 346 4.42 -2.08 3.09
C GLN A 346 3.57 -0.83 3.27
N CYS A 347 3.59 0.07 2.30
CA CYS A 347 2.72 1.22 2.23
C CYS A 347 1.96 1.24 0.92
N VAL A 348 0.67 1.53 0.99
CA VAL A 348 -0.19 1.83 -0.14
C VAL A 348 -0.90 3.13 0.17
N LEU A 349 -0.80 4.10 -0.74
CA LEU A 349 -1.33 5.45 -0.56
C LEU A 349 -0.88 6.05 0.78
N ASP A 350 -1.81 6.27 1.70
CA ASP A 350 -1.60 6.87 3.02
C ASP A 350 -1.56 5.83 4.16
N THR A 351 -1.57 4.54 3.83
CA THR A 351 -1.67 3.45 4.80
C THR A 351 -0.43 2.59 4.73
N TYR A 352 0.26 2.40 5.87
CA TYR A 352 1.47 1.58 5.91
C TYR A 352 1.49 0.60 7.09
N THR A 353 1.97 -0.61 6.85
CA THR A 353 2.27 -1.62 7.86
C THR A 353 3.78 -1.76 8.03
N LEU A 354 4.21 -1.93 9.28
CA LEU A 354 5.58 -2.27 9.63
C LEU A 354 5.49 -3.52 10.51
N ALA A 355 6.03 -4.64 10.05
CA ALA A 355 5.93 -5.93 10.73
C ALA A 355 7.29 -6.63 10.82
N PRO A 356 7.60 -7.34 11.91
CA PRO A 356 8.84 -8.10 11.98
C PRO A 356 8.83 -9.22 10.95
N ALA A 357 9.96 -9.46 10.30
CA ALA A 357 10.14 -10.61 9.42
C ALA A 357 9.96 -11.90 10.23
N THR A 358 8.98 -12.72 9.84
CA THR A 358 8.62 -13.96 10.55
C THR A 358 9.62 -15.08 10.32
N ASP A 359 10.42 -15.00 9.26
CA ASP A 359 11.34 -16.07 8.88
C ASP A 359 12.72 -15.91 9.53
N GLN A 360 13.01 -16.79 10.49
CA GLN A 360 14.30 -16.81 11.20
C GLN A 360 15.48 -17.25 10.31
N GLN A 361 15.24 -17.69 9.07
CA GLN A 361 16.31 -18.08 8.13
C GLN A 361 17.33 -16.95 7.87
N HIS A 362 16.95 -15.68 8.07
CA HIS A 362 17.84 -14.54 7.91
C HIS A 362 18.86 -14.35 9.05
N LYS A 363 18.67 -14.96 10.22
CA LYS A 363 19.72 -14.95 11.28
C LYS A 363 21.00 -15.69 10.85
N THR A 364 20.90 -16.58 9.85
CA THR A 364 21.98 -17.51 9.46
C THR A 364 22.88 -17.01 8.33
N LYS A 365 22.53 -15.92 7.63
CA LYS A 365 23.45 -15.26 6.68
C LYS A 365 23.92 -13.96 7.31
N GLN A 366 25.05 -14.01 8.03
CA GLN A 366 25.88 -12.87 8.41
C GLN A 366 26.38 -12.12 7.17
N ARG A 367 25.49 -11.46 6.44
CA ARG A 367 25.82 -10.49 5.41
C ARG A 367 25.45 -9.11 5.93
N ALA A 368 26.16 -8.09 5.46
CA ALA A 368 25.86 -6.70 5.77
C ALA A 368 24.51 -6.33 5.15
N LEU A 369 23.41 -6.73 5.80
CA LEU A 369 22.07 -6.33 5.43
C LEU A 369 22.04 -4.81 5.51
N THR A 370 21.51 -4.17 4.46
CA THR A 370 21.33 -2.72 4.39
C THR A 370 19.85 -2.44 4.29
N SER A 371 19.30 -1.59 5.16
CA SER A 371 17.90 -1.17 5.04
C SER A 371 17.67 -0.57 3.65
N GLN A 372 16.59 -0.98 2.99
CA GLN A 372 16.22 -0.50 1.66
C GLN A 372 14.72 -0.23 1.61
N VAL A 373 14.34 0.94 1.10
CA VAL A 373 12.94 1.34 0.91
C VAL A 373 12.78 1.90 -0.50
N VAL A 374 11.93 1.28 -1.29
CA VAL A 374 11.50 1.76 -2.61
C VAL A 374 10.21 2.56 -2.43
N VAL A 375 10.20 3.79 -2.91
CA VAL A 375 9.06 4.71 -2.90
C VAL A 375 8.66 4.96 -4.35
N ILE A 376 7.41 4.68 -4.68
CA ILE A 376 6.86 4.85 -6.03
C ILE A 376 5.71 5.85 -5.97
N GLY A 377 5.78 6.89 -6.80
CA GLY A 377 4.72 7.88 -6.87
C GLY A 377 4.87 8.98 -7.92
N LEU A 378 3.92 9.92 -7.93
CA LEU A 378 3.88 11.07 -8.84
C LEU A 378 4.61 12.26 -8.24
N HIS A 379 5.50 12.89 -9.02
CA HIS A 379 6.20 14.13 -8.69
C HIS A 379 6.93 14.07 -7.33
N LEU A 380 7.64 12.96 -7.08
CA LEU A 380 8.41 12.79 -5.85
C LEU A 380 9.65 13.68 -5.88
N ASP A 381 9.82 14.50 -4.83
CA ASP A 381 11.08 15.20 -4.61
C ASP A 381 12.11 14.21 -4.03
N LYS A 382 12.87 13.59 -4.94
CA LYS A 382 13.93 12.63 -4.60
C LYS A 382 14.92 13.21 -3.59
N HIS A 383 15.35 14.46 -3.78
CA HIS A 383 16.37 15.05 -2.91
C HIS A 383 15.82 15.31 -1.51
N ALA A 384 14.58 15.76 -1.39
CA ALA A 384 13.91 15.93 -0.10
C ALA A 384 13.69 14.58 0.62
N LEU A 385 13.28 13.53 -0.11
CA LEU A 385 13.12 12.19 0.45
C LEU A 385 14.45 11.61 0.94
N GLU A 386 15.52 11.71 0.14
CA GLU A 386 16.86 11.25 0.53
C GLU A 386 17.40 12.03 1.74
N THR A 387 17.24 13.35 1.75
CA THR A 387 17.73 14.22 2.85
C THR A 387 16.96 13.96 4.14
N SER A 388 15.63 13.86 4.07
CA SER A 388 14.79 13.58 5.24
C SER A 388 15.05 12.17 5.78
N PHE A 389 15.22 11.17 4.92
CA PHE A 389 15.59 9.81 5.33
C PHE A 389 16.97 9.77 5.98
N ALA A 390 17.96 10.47 5.42
CA ALA A 390 19.29 10.59 6.03
C ALA A 390 19.25 11.24 7.43
N SER A 391 18.28 12.11 7.70
CA SER A 391 18.10 12.69 9.04
C SER A 391 17.69 11.66 10.10
N VAL A 392 16.93 10.62 9.70
CA VAL A 392 16.59 9.47 10.57
C VAL A 392 17.85 8.70 10.92
N VAL A 393 18.71 8.47 9.93
CA VAL A 393 20.02 7.82 10.10
C VAL A 393 20.93 8.63 11.03
N ALA A 394 20.92 9.97 10.92
CA ALA A 394 21.78 10.85 11.72
C ALA A 394 21.32 10.98 13.18
N ARG A 395 20.00 11.02 13.46
CA ARG A 395 19.46 11.08 14.84
C ARG A 395 19.86 9.87 15.69
N HIS A 396 20.04 8.72 15.05
CA HIS A 396 20.60 7.52 15.67
C HIS A 396 22.06 7.75 16.15
N GLN A 397 22.90 8.41 15.35
CA GLN A 397 24.30 8.67 15.72
C GLN A 397 24.46 9.63 16.91
N SER A 398 23.53 10.57 17.10
CA SER A 398 23.52 11.48 18.26
C SER A 398 23.01 10.81 19.55
N SER A 399 21.94 10.00 19.46
CA SER A 399 21.38 9.26 20.61
C SER A 399 22.40 8.28 21.24
N HIS A 400 23.22 7.65 20.39
CA HIS A 400 24.25 6.72 20.85
C HIS A 400 25.47 7.38 21.50
N LYS A 401 25.74 8.66 21.21
CA LYS A 401 26.82 9.43 21.84
C LYS A 401 26.47 9.83 23.27
N ASP A 402 25.21 10.16 23.54
CA ASP A 402 24.76 10.55 24.89
C ASP A 402 24.59 9.36 25.84
N LYS A 403 24.40 8.14 25.33
CA LYS A 403 24.35 6.90 26.16
C LYS A 403 25.74 6.33 26.53
N ARG A 404 26.84 6.91 26.04
CA ARG A 404 28.22 6.46 26.32
C ARG A 404 29.02 7.43 27.21
N VAL A 405 28.36 8.39 27.84
CA VAL A 405 28.97 9.33 28.80
C VAL A 405 28.58 8.98 30.23
#